data_AF-A0A946PYS3-F1
#
_entry.id   AF-A0A946PYS3-F1
#
_cell.length_a   1.000
_cell.length_b   1.000
_cell.length_c   1.000
_cell.angle_alpha   90.00
_cell.angle_beta   90.00
_cell.angle_gamma   90.00
#
_symmetry.space_group_name_H-M   'P 1'
#
loop_
_entity.id
_entity.type
_entity.pdbx_description
1 polymer ?
#
loop_
_entity_poly.entity_id
_entity_poly.type
_entity_poly.pdbx_seq_one_letter_code
_entity_poly.pdbx_strand_id
1 'polypeptide(L)'
;MSTNNLKKKVLLITSEHFKLAQNLFVSFTGEDERDDLDYLGAPLIDHKRPYGNAPAYRDINKILDLGFVRDAEGEFSERERAYMLGLHREIGMVLEIVLSTKKFTPGIYETIELADDTDLYSKKWKYVKHVGFSDKFVIGERRKILTS
;
A
#
# COMPACT_ATOMS: atom_id res chain seq x y z
N MET A 1 -21.31 26.84 -16.48
CA MET A 1 -20.96 26.57 -15.06
C MET A 1 -20.64 25.09 -14.97
N SER A 2 -19.36 24.71 -14.94
CA SER A 2 -18.96 23.30 -14.78
C SER A 2 -19.19 22.90 -13.32
N THR A 3 -20.03 21.91 -13.07
CA THR A 3 -20.22 21.32 -11.75
C THR A 3 -19.02 20.44 -11.44
N ASN A 4 -18.06 20.99 -10.70
CA ASN A 4 -16.90 20.23 -10.20
C ASN A 4 -17.40 19.04 -9.36
N ASN A 5 -17.38 17.84 -9.94
CA ASN A 5 -17.69 16.61 -9.23
C ASN A 5 -16.50 16.25 -8.32
N LEU A 6 -16.57 16.66 -7.06
CA LEU A 6 -15.60 16.26 -6.04
C LEU A 6 -15.79 14.77 -5.71
N LYS A 7 -14.73 13.96 -5.87
CA LYS A 7 -14.77 12.55 -5.47
C LYS A 7 -14.01 12.37 -4.15
N LYS A 8 -14.73 11.98 -3.11
CA LYS A 8 -14.11 11.63 -1.83
C LYS A 8 -13.51 10.22 -1.91
N LYS A 9 -12.24 10.09 -1.55
CA LYS A 9 -11.54 8.79 -1.42
C LYS A 9 -11.23 8.55 0.04
N VAL A 10 -11.46 7.33 0.50
CA VAL A 10 -11.23 6.90 1.89
C VAL A 10 -10.44 5.61 1.85
N LEU A 11 -9.38 5.53 2.66
CA LEU A 11 -8.55 4.34 2.82
C LEU A 11 -8.37 4.03 4.31
N LEU A 12 -8.44 2.75 4.64
CA LEU A 12 -8.04 2.24 5.96
C LEU A 12 -6.62 1.72 5.85
N ILE A 13 -5.66 2.40 6.48
CA ILE A 13 -4.31 1.88 6.60
C ILE A 13 -4.19 1.08 7.89
N THR A 14 -3.67 -0.14 7.77
CA THR A 14 -3.40 -1.05 8.88
C THR A 14 -1.90 -1.17 9.17
N SER A 15 -1.53 -1.86 10.24
CA SER A 15 -0.12 -2.16 10.53
C SER A 15 0.55 -2.99 9.44
N GLU A 16 -0.17 -3.91 8.80
CA GLU A 16 0.34 -4.75 7.71
C GLU A 16 0.78 -3.90 6.53
N HIS A 17 0.01 -2.86 6.18
CA HIS A 17 0.39 -1.92 5.14
C HIS A 17 1.73 -1.25 5.41
N PHE A 18 1.96 -0.80 6.65
CA PHE A 18 3.24 -0.17 6.99
C PHE A 18 4.39 -1.17 7.04
N LYS A 19 4.16 -2.39 7.56
CA LYS A 19 5.17 -3.46 7.51
C LYS A 19 5.59 -3.74 6.07
N LEU A 20 4.64 -3.82 5.14
CA LEU A 20 4.95 -3.97 3.71
C LEU A 20 5.69 -2.75 3.15
N ALA A 21 5.20 -1.53 3.42
CA ALA A 21 5.83 -0.31 2.92
C ALA A 21 7.28 -0.14 3.41
N GLN A 22 7.57 -0.53 4.65
CA GLN A 22 8.91 -0.49 5.24
C GLN A 22 9.88 -1.52 4.65
N ASN A 23 9.37 -2.55 3.98
CA ASN A 23 10.16 -3.58 3.32
C ASN A 23 10.20 -3.41 1.79
N LEU A 24 9.77 -2.25 1.29
CA LEU A 24 9.86 -1.96 -0.14
C LEU A 24 11.31 -1.78 -0.58
N PHE A 25 11.65 -2.41 -1.69
CA PHE A 25 12.93 -2.21 -2.34
C PHE A 25 12.89 -0.91 -3.16
N VAL A 26 13.59 0.12 -2.66
CA VAL A 26 13.76 1.40 -3.34
C VAL A 26 15.00 1.33 -4.22
N SER A 27 14.82 1.56 -5.51
CA SER A 27 15.88 1.78 -6.49
C SER A 27 15.95 3.26 -6.87
N PHE A 28 17.08 3.73 -7.38
CA PHE A 28 17.23 5.09 -7.89
C PHE A 28 17.57 5.05 -9.38
N THR A 29 16.92 5.91 -10.15
CA THR A 29 17.29 6.16 -11.55
C THR A 29 18.70 6.75 -11.61
N GLY A 30 19.54 6.23 -12.52
CA GLY A 30 20.92 6.73 -12.72
C GLY A 30 22.05 5.77 -12.38
N GLU A 31 21.76 4.55 -11.92
CA GLU A 31 22.79 3.52 -11.74
C GLU A 31 23.13 2.78 -13.05
N ASP A 32 22.29 2.90 -14.08
CA ASP A 32 22.55 2.44 -15.44
C ASP A 32 22.57 3.64 -16.41
N GLU A 33 23.59 3.66 -17.28
CA GLU A 33 23.95 4.71 -18.25
C GLU A 33 22.92 4.90 -19.38
N ARG A 34 21.66 5.18 -19.05
CA ARG A 34 20.62 5.51 -20.05
C ARG A 34 20.04 6.90 -19.82
N ASP A 35 20.74 7.89 -20.37
CA ASP A 35 20.25 9.03 -21.18
C ASP A 35 18.98 9.82 -20.79
N ASP A 36 18.66 9.98 -19.51
CA ASP A 36 17.75 11.05 -19.08
C ASP A 36 18.17 11.71 -17.75
N LEU A 37 19.14 12.64 -17.84
CA LEU A 37 19.66 13.42 -16.69
C LEU A 37 18.55 14.05 -15.83
N ASP A 38 17.39 14.36 -16.43
CA ASP A 38 16.23 14.96 -15.74
C ASP A 38 15.62 14.06 -14.67
N TYR A 39 15.84 12.74 -14.75
CA TYR A 39 15.32 11.79 -13.78
C TYR A 39 16.40 11.27 -12.84
N LEU A 40 17.68 11.67 -12.97
CA LEU A 40 18.78 11.20 -12.12
C LEU A 40 18.46 11.40 -10.62
N GLY A 41 18.56 10.33 -9.83
CA GLY A 41 18.31 10.36 -8.39
C GLY A 41 16.83 10.34 -7.98
N ALA A 42 15.90 10.18 -8.92
CA ALA A 42 14.50 9.96 -8.60
C ALA A 42 14.30 8.58 -7.94
N PRO A 43 13.65 8.49 -6.77
CA PRO A 43 13.37 7.22 -6.14
C PRO A 43 12.26 6.48 -6.91
N LEU A 44 12.46 5.19 -7.11
CA LEU A 44 11.50 4.27 -7.70
C LEU A 44 11.37 3.04 -6.81
N ILE A 45 10.22 2.37 -6.88
CA ILE A 45 10.07 1.03 -6.31
C ILE A 45 10.30 0.02 -7.43
N ASP A 46 11.12 -1.01 -7.16
CA ASP A 46 11.30 -2.10 -8.13
C ASP A 46 9.98 -2.84 -8.34
N HIS A 47 9.35 -2.62 -9.50
CA HIS A 47 8.07 -3.22 -9.85
C HIS A 47 8.15 -4.74 -10.06
N LYS A 48 9.33 -5.28 -10.37
CA LYS A 48 9.56 -6.71 -10.57
C LYS A 48 9.81 -7.41 -9.23
N ARG A 49 10.54 -6.76 -8.32
CA ARG A 49 10.99 -7.31 -7.03
C ARG A 49 10.73 -6.33 -5.87
N PRO A 50 9.46 -5.93 -5.62
CA PRO A 50 9.16 -4.85 -4.68
C PRO A 50 9.49 -5.18 -3.23
N TYR A 51 9.62 -6.47 -2.88
CA TYR A 51 9.88 -6.94 -1.51
C TYR A 51 11.11 -7.85 -1.40
N GLY A 52 11.94 -7.91 -2.45
CA GLY A 52 13.08 -8.82 -2.55
C GLY A 52 13.01 -9.79 -3.73
N ASN A 53 13.94 -10.74 -3.79
CA ASN A 53 14.16 -11.59 -4.96
C ASN A 53 13.22 -12.81 -5.07
N ALA A 54 12.21 -12.95 -4.21
CA ALA A 54 11.21 -14.01 -4.32
C ALA A 54 9.95 -13.51 -5.04
N PRO A 55 9.01 -14.41 -5.40
CA PRO A 55 7.70 -14.00 -5.88
C PRO A 55 6.98 -13.15 -4.80
N ALA A 56 6.34 -12.05 -5.20
CA ALA A 56 5.80 -11.06 -4.27
C ALA A 56 4.91 -11.65 -3.17
N TYR A 57 4.02 -12.61 -3.49
CA TYR A 57 3.17 -13.26 -2.48
C TYR A 57 3.96 -14.03 -1.42
N ARG A 58 5.10 -14.63 -1.79
CA ARG A 58 5.96 -15.33 -0.83
C ARG A 58 6.59 -14.35 0.14
N ASP A 59 7.06 -13.21 -0.35
CA ASP A 59 7.64 -12.17 0.50
C ASP A 59 6.59 -11.49 1.37
N ILE A 60 5.39 -11.19 0.84
CA ILE A 60 4.28 -10.64 1.63
C ILE A 60 3.90 -11.60 2.77
N ASN A 61 3.72 -12.90 2.48
CA ASN A 61 3.42 -13.90 3.51
C ASN A 61 4.48 -13.94 4.62
N LYS A 62 5.76 -13.81 4.24
CA LYS A 62 6.89 -13.79 5.18
C LYS A 62 6.98 -12.50 6.00
N ILE A 63 6.89 -11.33 5.35
CA ILE A 63 6.98 -10.01 6.00
C ILE A 63 5.87 -9.82 7.04
N LEU A 64 4.68 -10.33 6.71
CA LEU A 64 3.50 -10.21 7.55
C LEU A 64 3.30 -11.37 8.51
N ASP A 65 4.13 -12.41 8.42
CA ASP A 65 4.04 -13.63 9.24
C ASP A 65 2.62 -14.24 9.23
N LEU A 66 2.01 -14.37 8.04
CA LEU A 66 0.60 -14.78 7.91
C LEU A 66 0.39 -16.28 8.12
N GLY A 67 1.46 -17.08 8.09
CA GLY A 67 1.40 -18.53 8.24
C GLY A 67 0.69 -19.27 7.09
N PHE A 68 0.46 -18.62 5.95
CA PHE A 68 -0.17 -19.27 4.80
C PHE A 68 0.76 -20.35 4.24
N VAL A 69 0.17 -21.51 3.97
CA VAL A 69 0.88 -22.70 3.49
C VAL A 69 0.56 -22.88 2.03
N ARG A 70 1.58 -23.23 1.25
CA ARG A 70 1.44 -23.51 -0.18
C ARG A 70 1.05 -24.97 -0.39
N ASP A 71 0.25 -25.24 -1.41
CA ASP A 71 -0.12 -26.59 -1.82
C ASP A 71 1.08 -27.36 -2.42
N ALA A 72 0.81 -28.58 -2.91
CA ALA A 72 1.84 -29.45 -3.48
C ALA A 72 2.48 -28.85 -4.75
N GLU A 73 1.73 -28.01 -5.46
CA GLU A 73 2.14 -27.28 -6.65
C GLU A 73 2.92 -26.00 -6.30
N GLY A 74 3.04 -25.67 -5.02
CA GLY A 74 3.78 -24.51 -4.53
C GLY A 74 2.98 -23.22 -4.62
N GLU A 75 1.65 -23.29 -4.62
CA GLU A 75 0.74 -22.17 -4.76
C GLU A 75 -0.05 -21.86 -3.49
N PHE A 76 -0.36 -20.57 -3.30
CA PHE A 76 -1.28 -20.13 -2.25
C PHE A 76 -2.72 -20.26 -2.73
N SER A 77 -3.65 -20.47 -1.80
CA SER A 77 -5.07 -20.50 -2.15
C SER A 77 -5.55 -19.15 -2.74
N GLU A 78 -6.60 -19.20 -3.55
CA GLU A 78 -7.26 -18.01 -4.12
C GLU A 78 -7.55 -16.94 -3.06
N ARG A 79 -8.03 -17.35 -1.88
CA ARG A 79 -8.37 -16.45 -0.78
C ARG A 79 -7.15 -15.74 -0.21
N GLU A 80 -6.05 -16.48 0.01
CA GLU A 80 -4.80 -15.94 0.54
C GLU A 80 -4.15 -14.99 -0.47
N ARG A 81 -4.16 -15.35 -1.76
CA ARG A 81 -3.72 -14.49 -2.85
C ARG A 81 -4.53 -13.21 -2.91
N ALA A 82 -5.86 -13.29 -2.85
CA ALA A 82 -6.72 -12.12 -2.88
C ALA A 82 -6.46 -11.17 -1.70
N TYR A 83 -6.22 -11.71 -0.50
CA TYR A 83 -5.85 -10.90 0.67
C TYR A 83 -4.51 -10.18 0.46
N MET A 84 -3.46 -10.90 0.06
CA MET A 84 -2.13 -10.32 -0.16
C MET A 84 -2.13 -9.31 -1.31
N LEU A 85 -2.85 -9.60 -2.40
CA LEU A 85 -3.01 -8.71 -3.54
C LEU A 85 -3.77 -7.43 -3.15
N GLY A 86 -4.79 -7.53 -2.28
CA GLY A 86 -5.49 -6.37 -1.74
C GLY A 86 -4.54 -5.41 -1.03
N LEU A 87 -3.74 -5.93 -0.09
CA LEU A 87 -2.73 -5.14 0.61
C LEU A 87 -1.72 -4.51 -0.37
N HIS A 88 -1.20 -5.31 -1.32
CA HIS A 88 -0.20 -4.84 -2.28
C HIS A 88 -0.73 -3.72 -3.19
N ARG A 89 -1.98 -3.83 -3.67
CA ARG A 89 -2.61 -2.79 -4.50
C ARG A 89 -2.80 -1.47 -3.76
N GLU A 90 -2.91 -1.51 -2.44
CA GLU A 90 -3.10 -0.32 -1.61
C GLU A 90 -1.78 0.42 -1.31
N ILE A 91 -0.61 -0.22 -1.54
CA ILE A 91 0.71 0.34 -1.19
C ILE A 91 1.01 1.68 -1.85
N GLY A 92 0.60 1.88 -3.10
CA GLY A 92 0.79 3.19 -3.77
C GLY A 92 0.12 4.32 -2.99
N MET A 93 -1.10 4.10 -2.52
CA MET A 93 -1.81 5.09 -1.69
C MET A 93 -1.20 5.23 -0.29
N VAL A 94 -0.69 4.13 0.29
CA VAL A 94 0.02 4.17 1.57
C VAL A 94 1.26 5.06 1.47
N LEU A 95 2.03 4.96 0.38
CA LEU A 95 3.18 5.82 0.13
C LEU A 95 2.77 7.29 -0.05
N GLU A 96 1.74 7.57 -0.85
CA GLU A 96 1.18 8.94 -0.98
C GLU A 96 0.81 9.53 0.40
N ILE A 97 0.15 8.73 1.24
CA ILE A 97 -0.28 9.16 2.58
C ILE A 97 0.92 9.42 3.48
N VAL A 98 1.89 8.50 3.51
CA VAL A 98 3.09 8.65 4.34
C VAL A 98 3.88 9.89 3.94
N LEU A 99 4.10 10.10 2.64
CA LEU A 99 4.89 11.23 2.14
C LEU A 99 4.15 12.56 2.35
N SER A 100 2.83 12.60 2.15
CA SER A 100 2.04 13.82 2.35
C SER A 100 1.82 14.17 3.82
N THR A 101 1.64 13.17 4.69
CA THR A 101 1.32 13.40 6.12
C THR A 101 2.53 13.33 7.04
N LYS A 102 3.66 12.79 6.56
CA LYS A 102 4.89 12.53 7.32
C LYS A 102 4.68 11.63 8.54
N LYS A 103 3.70 10.72 8.46
CA LYS A 103 3.29 9.84 9.57
C LYS A 103 3.07 8.41 9.10
N PHE A 104 3.47 7.46 9.94
CA PHE A 104 3.20 6.02 9.82
C PHE A 104 2.23 5.60 10.93
N THR A 105 0.95 5.98 10.82
CA THR A 105 -0.05 5.73 11.88
C THR A 105 -1.24 4.96 11.32
N PRO A 106 -1.59 3.79 11.88
CA PRO A 106 -2.78 3.06 11.44
C PRO A 106 -4.06 3.86 11.71
N GLY A 107 -4.98 3.80 10.77
CA GLY A 107 -6.25 4.52 10.85
C GLY A 107 -6.85 4.83 9.50
N ILE A 108 -7.91 5.62 9.53
CA ILE A 108 -8.64 6.04 8.33
C ILE A 108 -8.05 7.35 7.83
N TYR A 109 -7.75 7.38 6.55
CA TYR A 109 -7.32 8.55 5.81
C TYR A 109 -8.32 8.89 4.71
N GLU A 110 -8.49 10.17 4.44
CA GLU A 110 -9.34 10.64 3.35
C GLU A 110 -8.65 11.71 2.50
N THR A 111 -8.99 11.76 1.23
CA THR A 111 -8.63 12.84 0.32
C THR A 111 -9.82 13.19 -0.57
N ILE A 112 -9.81 14.40 -1.13
CA ILE A 112 -10.76 14.84 -2.14
C ILE A 112 -10.00 14.91 -3.46
N GLU A 113 -10.48 14.19 -4.46
CA GLU A 113 -9.95 14.20 -5.81
C GLU A 113 -10.85 15.13 -6.66
N LEU A 114 -10.23 16.10 -7.34
CA LEU A 114 -10.92 16.92 -8.33
C LEU A 114 -11.12 16.06 -9.60
N ALA A 115 -12.33 16.04 -10.16
CA ALA A 115 -12.63 15.23 -11.36
C ALA A 115 -11.78 15.60 -12.59
N ASP A 116 -11.32 16.85 -12.65
CA ASP A 116 -10.56 17.40 -13.78
C ASP A 116 -9.11 17.76 -13.37
N ASP A 117 -8.58 17.15 -12.30
CA ASP A 117 -7.23 17.46 -11.81
C ASP A 117 -6.17 16.97 -12.80
N THR A 118 -5.67 17.88 -13.63
CA THR A 118 -4.43 17.67 -14.38
C THR A 118 -3.21 17.68 -13.46
N ASP A 119 -3.38 18.09 -12.19
CA ASP A 119 -2.34 18.05 -11.15
C ASP A 119 -2.51 16.82 -10.24
N LEU A 120 -2.12 15.65 -10.78
CA LEU A 120 -2.10 14.37 -10.06
C LEU A 120 -1.20 14.39 -8.80
N TYR A 121 -0.37 15.43 -8.63
CA TYR A 121 0.64 15.53 -7.58
C TYR A 121 0.17 16.29 -6.33
N SER A 122 -1.04 16.86 -6.35
CA SER A 122 -1.53 17.74 -5.28
C SER A 122 -2.37 17.06 -4.20
N LYS A 123 -2.51 15.73 -4.23
CA LYS A 123 -3.40 14.98 -3.31
C LYS A 123 -3.05 15.23 -1.84
N LYS A 124 -3.98 15.85 -1.10
CA LYS A 124 -3.83 16.15 0.33
C LYS A 124 -4.64 15.16 1.16
N TRP A 125 -3.97 14.08 1.57
CA TRP A 125 -4.53 13.13 2.51
C TRP A 125 -4.62 13.73 3.92
N LYS A 126 -5.72 13.40 4.62
CA LYS A 126 -5.98 13.81 6.00
C LYS A 126 -6.26 12.59 6.85
N TYR A 127 -5.63 12.52 8.01
CA TYR A 127 -5.98 11.54 9.03
C TYR A 127 -7.33 11.89 9.64
N VAL A 128 -8.25 10.92 9.66
CA VAL A 128 -9.60 11.10 10.17
C VAL A 128 -9.70 10.57 11.59
N LYS A 129 -9.34 9.29 11.79
CA LYS A 129 -9.41 8.65 13.10
C LYS A 129 -8.58 7.38 13.19
N HIS A 130 -8.23 7.01 14.41
CA HIS A 130 -7.65 5.72 14.72
C HIS A 130 -8.70 4.63 14.61
N VAL A 131 -8.27 3.43 14.22
CA VAL A 131 -9.09 2.23 14.29
C VAL A 131 -8.28 1.22 15.06
N GLY A 132 -8.74 0.89 16.28
CA GLY A 132 -8.12 -0.17 17.06
C GLY A 132 -8.36 -1.51 16.38
N PHE A 133 -7.29 -2.25 16.11
CA PHE A 133 -7.36 -3.66 15.73
C PHE A 133 -6.66 -4.47 16.82
N SER A 134 -7.31 -5.51 17.34
CA SER A 134 -6.59 -6.50 18.14
C SER A 134 -5.71 -7.33 17.20
N ASP A 135 -4.43 -7.48 17.51
CA ASP A 135 -3.38 -8.18 16.74
C ASP A 135 -3.63 -9.69 16.47
N LYS A 136 -4.84 -10.20 16.66
CA LYS A 136 -5.19 -11.61 16.45
C LYS A 136 -6.20 -11.73 15.33
N PHE A 137 -5.71 -12.01 14.13
CA PHE A 137 -6.54 -12.55 13.05
C PHE A 137 -6.78 -14.03 13.33
N VAL A 138 -8.01 -14.39 13.71
CA VAL A 138 -8.51 -15.77 13.62
C VAL A 138 -9.28 -15.87 12.31
N ILE A 139 -8.85 -16.75 11.41
CA ILE A 139 -9.50 -16.99 10.12
C ILE A 139 -10.93 -17.48 10.41
N GLY A 140 -11.96 -16.65 10.18
CA GLY A 140 -13.36 -17.08 10.31
C GLY A 140 -14.41 -15.99 10.42
N GLU A 141 -14.10 -14.82 10.98
CA GLU A 141 -15.09 -13.75 11.17
C GLU A 141 -14.69 -12.44 10.46
N ARG A 142 -15.68 -11.80 9.83
CA ARG A 142 -15.53 -10.46 9.24
C ARG A 142 -14.93 -9.51 10.27
N ARG A 143 -13.96 -8.68 9.84
CA ARG A 143 -13.37 -7.58 10.63
C ARG A 143 -14.48 -6.82 11.36
N LYS A 144 -14.65 -7.03 12.67
CA LYS A 144 -15.45 -6.12 13.49
C LYS A 144 -14.58 -4.91 13.77
N ILE A 145 -14.92 -3.81 13.11
CA ILE A 145 -14.35 -2.49 13.42
C ILE A 145 -14.80 -2.16 14.85
N LEU A 146 -13.88 -2.18 15.81
CA LEU A 146 -14.14 -1.65 17.14
C LEU A 146 -13.96 -0.13 17.05
N THR A 147 -15.07 0.60 17.08
CA THR A 147 -15.05 2.04 17.31
C THR A 147 -15.00 2.28 18.80
N SER A 148 -13.86 2.75 19.31
CA SER A 148 -13.78 3.41 20.62
C SER A 148 -14.44 4.78 20.56
#